data_AF-A0A955KV17-F1
#
_entry.id   AF-A0A955KV17-F1
#
_cell.length_a   1.000
_cell.length_b   1.000
_cell.length_c   1.000
_cell.angle_alpha   90.00
_cell.angle_beta   90.00
_cell.angle_gamma   90.00
#
_symmetry.space_group_name_H-M   'P 1'
#
loop_
_entity.id
_entity.type
_entity.pdbx_description
1 polymer ?
#
loop_
_entity_poly.entity_id
_entity_poly.type
_entity_poly.pdbx_seq_one_letter_code
_entity_poly.pdbx_strand_id
1 'polypeptide(L)'
;MNQLLLNFAFGALLVLVAARFFLVAVQQLSVRLRVSPLIVGTVLMAIGATLPEFSLTLSSLSNNDPGLALGTTVGSVIVNLGLLFGLAVLFGKVRIGTHKTQFEGALIAILAFLTSFVVLVPAVAAKQASILFLAWISAFAMLLILSWLGRNHEDVSVVRHLMQQLHKVDRWGLPLIIGVIAISALGLGGGSILVVQAAEGMSELLGISTTILGLTLTALTTSLPELAIMFFSNRAKEDKTLVGALVGSSVLN
;
A
#
# COMPACT_ATOMS: atom_id res chain seq x y z
N MET A 1 -16.54 -23.53 -9.39
CA MET A 1 -16.18 -23.47 -7.95
C MET A 1 -14.75 -23.95 -7.68
N ASN A 2 -14.38 -25.21 -7.95
CA ASN A 2 -13.03 -25.73 -7.64
C ASN A 2 -11.88 -24.93 -8.28
N GLN A 3 -12.04 -24.48 -9.53
CA GLN A 3 -11.05 -23.65 -10.22
C GLN A 3 -10.88 -22.27 -9.57
N LEU A 4 -11.97 -21.66 -9.09
CA LEU A 4 -11.92 -20.36 -8.40
C LEU A 4 -11.18 -20.49 -7.07
N LEU A 5 -11.48 -21.54 -6.29
CA LEU A 5 -10.79 -21.80 -5.02
C LEU A 5 -9.29 -22.06 -5.22
N LEU A 6 -8.92 -22.76 -6.29
CA LEU A 6 -7.52 -23.02 -6.62
C LEU A 6 -6.79 -21.73 -7.02
N ASN A 7 -7.40 -20.90 -7.87
CA ASN A 7 -6.85 -19.60 -8.25
C ASN A 7 -6.70 -18.66 -7.05
N PHE A 8 -7.69 -18.65 -6.15
CA PHE A 8 -7.63 -17.88 -4.91
C PHE A 8 -6.45 -18.33 -4.03
N ALA A 9 -6.33 -19.64 -3.78
CA ALA A 9 -5.26 -20.17 -2.95
C ALA A 9 -3.87 -19.92 -3.55
N PHE A 10 -3.72 -20.11 -4.86
CA PHE A 10 -2.47 -19.87 -5.57
C PHE A 10 -2.10 -18.39 -5.59
N GLY A 11 -3.05 -17.50 -5.88
CA GLY A 11 -2.85 -16.05 -5.86
C GLY A 11 -2.46 -15.56 -4.47
N ALA A 12 -3.15 -16.01 -3.41
CA ALA A 12 -2.83 -15.65 -2.04
C ALA A 12 -1.42 -16.13 -1.63
N LEU A 13 -1.04 -17.36 -2.01
CA LEU A 13 0.31 -17.87 -1.77
C LEU A 13 1.37 -17.04 -2.51
N LEU A 14 1.11 -16.67 -3.76
CA LEU A 14 2.00 -15.83 -4.55
C LEU A 14 2.20 -14.46 -3.90
N VAL A 15 1.12 -13.83 -3.42
CA VAL A 15 1.16 -12.56 -2.69
C VAL A 15 1.99 -12.67 -1.41
N LEU A 16 1.78 -13.72 -0.61
CA LEU A 16 2.53 -13.93 0.63
C LEU A 16 4.04 -14.09 0.39
N VAL A 17 4.41 -14.86 -0.64
CA VAL A 17 5.81 -15.07 -1.00
C VAL A 17 6.41 -13.79 -1.55
N ALA A 18 5.72 -13.11 -2.47
CA ALA A 18 6.17 -11.87 -3.08
C ALA A 18 6.33 -10.75 -2.04
N ALA A 19 5.38 -10.57 -1.12
CA ALA A 19 5.44 -9.57 -0.05
C ALA A 19 6.69 -9.73 0.82
N ARG A 20 7.06 -10.98 1.15
CA ARG A 20 8.26 -11.27 1.94
C ARG A 20 9.52 -10.83 1.21
N PHE A 21 9.67 -11.19 -0.07
CA PHE A 21 10.85 -10.79 -0.85
C PHE A 21 10.88 -9.29 -1.13
N PHE A 22 9.73 -8.69 -1.40
CA PHE A 22 9.58 -7.25 -1.61
C PHE A 22 10.06 -6.46 -0.39
N LEU A 23 9.60 -6.83 0.80
CA LEU A 23 9.99 -6.19 2.06
C LEU A 23 11.50 -6.27 2.31
N VAL A 24 12.10 -7.45 2.13
CA VAL A 24 13.56 -7.63 2.30
C VAL A 24 14.34 -6.77 1.30
N ALA A 25 13.91 -6.74 0.04
CA ALA A 25 14.59 -5.97 -1.00
C ALA A 25 14.48 -4.46 -0.75
N VAL A 26 13.31 -3.98 -0.30
CA VAL A 26 13.09 -2.58 0.10
C VAL A 26 14.00 -2.18 1.27
N GLN A 27 14.16 -3.02 2.29
CA GLN A 27 15.07 -2.77 3.41
C GLN A 27 16.54 -2.74 2.99
N GLN A 28 16.95 -3.65 2.10
CA GLN A 28 18.30 -3.64 1.53
C GLN A 28 18.54 -2.34 0.73
N LEU A 29 17.52 -1.87 -0.01
CA LEU A 29 17.58 -0.61 -0.75
C LEU A 29 17.70 0.60 0.18
N SER A 30 16.92 0.66 1.27
CA SER A 30 16.98 1.78 2.22
C SER A 30 18.37 1.90 2.87
N VAL A 31 19.01 0.78 3.19
CA VAL A 31 20.40 0.77 3.69
C VAL A 31 21.41 1.20 2.63
N ARG A 32 21.26 0.73 1.39
CA ARG A 32 22.15 1.11 0.27
C ARG A 32 22.06 2.61 -0.02
N LEU A 33 20.85 3.16 -0.04
CA LEU A 33 20.60 4.59 -0.31
C LEU A 33 20.83 5.46 0.92
N ARG A 34 20.99 4.87 2.11
CA ARG A 34 21.05 5.58 3.42
C ARG A 34 19.84 6.49 3.64
N VAL A 35 18.67 6.03 3.19
CA VAL A 35 17.38 6.72 3.32
C VAL A 35 16.56 6.02 4.41
N SER A 36 15.71 6.78 5.11
CA SER A 36 14.84 6.22 6.14
C SER A 36 13.97 5.09 5.57
N PRO A 37 13.87 3.92 6.24
CA PRO A 37 12.95 2.85 5.85
C PRO A 37 11.48 3.29 5.79
N LEU A 38 11.13 4.37 6.51
CA LEU A 38 9.82 5.01 6.40
C LEU A 38 9.62 5.57 4.99
N ILE A 39 10.55 6.38 4.49
CA ILE A 39 10.44 7.00 3.15
C ILE A 39 10.40 5.93 2.05
N VAL A 40 11.27 4.92 2.13
CA VAL A 40 11.28 3.84 1.12
C VAL A 40 10.00 2.99 1.23
N GLY A 41 9.48 2.78 2.44
CA GLY A 41 8.18 2.15 2.69
C GLY A 41 7.01 2.94 2.10
N THR A 42 6.91 4.24 2.41
CA THR A 42 5.87 5.14 1.93
C THR A 42 5.85 5.30 0.42
N VAL A 43 6.99 5.17 -0.25
CA VAL A 43 7.05 5.31 -1.72
C VAL A 43 6.99 3.95 -2.41
N LEU A 44 7.97 3.08 -2.19
CA LEU A 44 8.08 1.85 -2.96
C LEU A 44 7.10 0.78 -2.48
N MET A 45 6.90 0.62 -1.17
CA MET A 45 5.93 -0.37 -0.67
C MET A 45 4.51 0.05 -0.95
N ALA A 46 4.19 1.34 -0.79
CA ALA A 46 2.90 1.86 -1.19
C ALA A 46 2.63 1.60 -2.68
N ILE A 47 3.52 2.03 -3.59
CA ILE A 47 3.33 1.82 -5.03
C ILE A 47 3.15 0.33 -5.36
N GLY A 48 4.03 -0.52 -4.83
CA GLY A 48 3.99 -1.95 -5.13
C GLY A 48 2.73 -2.65 -4.59
N ALA A 49 2.25 -2.21 -3.42
CA ALA A 49 1.06 -2.75 -2.78
C ALA A 49 -0.24 -2.26 -3.45
N THR A 50 -0.28 -1.02 -3.97
CA THR A 50 -1.46 -0.45 -4.66
C THR A 50 -1.59 -0.79 -6.14
N LEU A 51 -0.65 -1.55 -6.72
CA LEU A 51 -0.74 -2.02 -8.12
C LEU A 51 -2.02 -2.84 -8.41
N PRO A 52 -2.47 -3.76 -7.54
CA PRO A 52 -3.73 -4.48 -7.72
C PRO A 52 -4.93 -3.53 -7.77
N GLU A 53 -5.05 -2.61 -6.81
CA GLU A 53 -6.12 -1.62 -6.73
C GLU A 53 -6.18 -0.78 -8.01
N PHE A 54 -5.02 -0.28 -8.45
CA PHE A 54 -4.94 0.52 -9.67
C PHE A 54 -5.36 -0.28 -10.90
N SER A 55 -4.88 -1.51 -11.03
CA SER A 55 -5.19 -2.39 -12.16
C SER A 55 -6.68 -2.74 -12.20
N LEU A 56 -7.26 -3.04 -11.04
CA LEU A 56 -8.67 -3.36 -10.93
C LEU A 56 -9.55 -2.15 -11.23
N THR A 57 -9.25 -1.00 -10.61
CA THR A 57 -9.96 0.26 -10.85
C THR A 57 -9.97 0.60 -12.33
N LEU A 58 -8.82 0.48 -13.01
CA LEU A 58 -8.71 0.73 -14.45
C LEU A 58 -9.54 -0.27 -15.27
N SER A 59 -9.51 -1.56 -14.91
CA SER A 59 -10.31 -2.59 -15.57
C SER A 59 -11.81 -2.37 -15.38
N SER A 60 -12.26 -2.03 -14.17
CA SER A 60 -13.66 -1.76 -13.86
C SER A 60 -14.19 -0.55 -14.63
N LEU A 61 -13.39 0.51 -14.73
CA LEU A 61 -13.72 1.68 -15.57
C LEU A 61 -13.80 1.32 -17.06
N SER A 62 -12.86 0.51 -17.56
CA SER A 62 -12.89 0.03 -18.95
C SER A 62 -14.11 -0.85 -19.24
N ASN A 63 -14.63 -1.55 -18.23
CA ASN A 63 -15.79 -2.42 -18.33
C ASN A 63 -17.12 -1.67 -18.05
N ASN A 64 -17.10 -0.34 -17.94
CA ASN A 64 -18.25 0.50 -17.59
C ASN A 64 -18.89 0.15 -16.23
N ASP A 65 -18.09 -0.30 -15.26
CA ASP A 65 -18.51 -0.49 -13.86
C ASP A 65 -17.82 0.52 -12.92
N PRO A 66 -18.26 1.80 -12.93
CA PRO A 66 -17.73 2.80 -12.02
C PRO A 66 -18.10 2.52 -10.56
N GLY A 67 -19.13 1.70 -10.31
CA GLY A 67 -19.54 1.31 -8.97
C GLY A 67 -18.51 0.42 -8.28
N LEU A 68 -17.96 -0.55 -9.02
CA LEU A 68 -16.87 -1.41 -8.55
C LEU A 68 -15.55 -0.63 -8.38
N ALA A 69 -15.24 0.27 -9.33
CA ALA A 69 -14.07 1.15 -9.25
C ALA A 69 -14.10 2.00 -7.96
N LEU A 70 -15.18 2.77 -7.76
CA LEU A 70 -15.34 3.62 -6.58
C LEU A 70 -15.40 2.79 -5.29
N GLY A 71 -16.13 1.67 -5.31
CA GLY A 71 -16.24 0.79 -4.15
C GLY A 71 -14.88 0.24 -3.72
N THR A 72 -14.05 -0.18 -4.66
CA THR A 72 -12.71 -0.68 -4.38
C THR A 72 -11.80 0.42 -3.83
N THR A 73 -11.73 1.58 -4.49
CA THR A 73 -10.86 2.69 -4.06
C THR A 73 -11.20 3.15 -2.63
N VAL A 74 -12.48 3.41 -2.36
CA VAL A 74 -12.93 3.85 -1.02
C VAL A 74 -12.79 2.72 0.00
N GLY A 75 -13.16 1.49 -0.38
CA GLY A 75 -13.05 0.31 0.46
C GLY A 75 -11.61 0.04 0.91
N SER A 76 -10.62 0.14 0.02
CA SER A 76 -9.21 -0.07 0.35
C SER A 76 -8.70 0.96 1.36
N VAL A 77 -9.15 2.22 1.31
CA VAL A 77 -8.82 3.21 2.35
C VAL A 77 -9.43 2.84 3.69
N ILE A 78 -10.69 2.38 3.72
CA ILE A 78 -11.36 1.89 4.94
C ILE A 78 -10.64 0.67 5.51
N VAL A 79 -10.25 -0.29 4.66
CA VAL A 79 -9.49 -1.47 5.08
C VAL A 79 -8.12 -1.05 5.62
N ASN A 80 -7.36 -0.21 4.92
CA ASN A 80 -6.03 0.19 5.33
C ASN A 80 -6.01 0.98 6.65
N LEU A 81 -6.83 2.03 6.76
CA LEU A 81 -6.82 2.92 7.94
C LEU A 81 -7.71 2.41 9.08
N GLY A 82 -8.81 1.72 8.77
CA GLY A 82 -9.71 1.16 9.78
C GLY A 82 -9.23 -0.19 10.28
N LEU A 83 -9.13 -1.18 9.37
CA LEU A 83 -8.81 -2.55 9.74
C LEU A 83 -7.30 -2.74 9.97
N LEU A 84 -6.45 -2.49 8.98
CA LEU A 84 -5.02 -2.84 9.06
C LEU A 84 -4.28 -2.00 10.08
N PHE A 85 -4.47 -0.69 10.05
CA PHE A 85 -3.89 0.20 11.04
C PHE A 85 -4.44 -0.07 12.44
N GLY A 86 -5.75 -0.32 12.58
CA GLY A 86 -6.36 -0.73 13.85
C GLY A 86 -5.76 -2.02 14.41
N LEU A 87 -5.61 -3.05 13.58
CA LEU A 87 -4.94 -4.31 13.94
C LEU A 87 -3.47 -4.08 14.30
N ALA A 88 -2.75 -3.23 13.55
CA ALA A 88 -1.36 -2.89 13.84
C ALA A 88 -1.22 -2.19 15.20
N VAL A 89 -2.14 -1.31 15.58
CA VAL A 89 -2.14 -0.66 16.90
C VAL A 89 -2.52 -1.63 18.02
N LEU A 90 -3.51 -2.50 17.80
CA LEU A 90 -3.98 -3.45 18.81
C LEU A 90 -2.99 -4.59 19.08
N PHE A 91 -2.40 -5.16 18.02
CA PHE A 91 -1.56 -6.34 18.11
C PHE A 91 -0.07 -6.06 17.90
N GLY A 92 0.27 -4.92 17.33
CA GLY A 92 1.65 -4.48 17.18
C GLY A 92 2.13 -3.66 18.37
N LYS A 93 3.46 -3.55 18.51
CA LYS A 93 4.08 -2.61 19.44
C LYS A 93 4.33 -1.26 18.76
N VAL A 94 3.38 -0.82 17.92
CA VAL A 94 3.52 0.38 17.09
C VAL A 94 3.78 1.57 18.00
N ARG A 95 5.06 1.94 18.11
CA ARG A 95 5.43 3.22 18.67
C ARG A 95 5.16 4.24 17.58
N ILE A 96 3.99 4.87 17.68
CA ILE A 96 3.73 6.10 16.94
C ILE A 96 4.94 7.00 17.19
N GLY A 97 5.64 7.37 16.12
CA GLY A 97 6.93 8.06 16.19
C GLY A 97 6.83 9.42 16.90
N THR A 98 7.83 10.27 16.69
CA THR A 98 7.79 11.63 17.23
C THR A 98 6.55 12.40 16.77
N HIS A 99 6.28 13.51 17.47
CA HIS A 99 5.25 14.48 17.10
C HIS A 99 5.28 14.85 15.60
N LYS A 100 6.45 14.79 14.96
CA LYS A 100 6.61 14.99 13.51
C LYS A 100 5.93 13.89 12.68
N THR A 101 6.13 12.61 13.00
CA THR A 101 5.48 11.48 12.30
C THR A 101 3.96 11.50 12.49
N GLN A 102 3.51 11.88 13.70
CA GLN A 102 2.09 12.05 14.00
C GLN A 102 1.48 13.18 13.17
N PHE A 103 2.16 14.31 13.08
CA PHE A 103 1.73 15.45 12.29
C PHE A 103 1.70 15.15 10.79
N GLU A 104 2.74 14.49 10.25
CA GLU A 104 2.78 14.06 8.85
C GLU A 104 1.66 13.07 8.52
N GLY A 105 1.43 12.06 9.38
CA GLY A 105 0.33 11.11 9.22
C GLY A 105 -1.05 11.77 9.31
N ALA A 106 -1.25 12.70 10.25
CA ALA A 106 -2.50 13.45 10.38
C ALA A 106 -2.74 14.38 9.19
N LEU A 107 -1.70 15.05 8.70
CA LEU A 107 -1.79 15.91 7.52
C LEU A 107 -2.20 15.10 6.29
N ILE A 108 -1.58 13.93 6.09
CA ILE A 108 -1.93 13.01 5.01
C ILE A 108 -3.39 12.54 5.12
N ALA A 109 -3.84 12.15 6.32
CA ALA A 109 -5.22 11.72 6.53
C ALA A 109 -6.24 12.85 6.30
N ILE A 110 -5.95 14.06 6.78
CA ILE A 110 -6.79 15.25 6.55
C ILE A 110 -6.87 15.55 5.07
N LEU A 111 -5.72 15.53 4.37
CA LEU A 111 -5.69 15.74 2.94
C LEU A 111 -6.57 14.67 2.26
N ALA A 112 -6.36 13.37 2.53
CA ALA A 112 -7.12 12.29 1.88
C ALA A 112 -8.64 12.41 2.12
N PHE A 113 -9.02 12.82 3.33
CA PHE A 113 -10.40 13.12 3.68
C PHE A 113 -10.95 14.30 2.85
N LEU A 114 -10.20 15.40 2.70
CA LEU A 114 -10.61 16.55 1.91
C LEU A 114 -10.75 16.22 0.42
N THR A 115 -9.92 15.33 -0.14
CA THR A 115 -10.07 14.86 -1.54
C THR A 115 -11.32 14.05 -1.74
N SER A 116 -11.69 13.20 -0.78
CA SER A 116 -12.91 12.39 -0.88
C SER A 116 -14.17 13.26 -1.03
N PHE A 117 -14.16 14.47 -0.45
CA PHE A 117 -15.24 15.46 -0.59
C PHE A 117 -15.32 16.10 -1.98
N VAL A 118 -14.21 16.19 -2.71
CA VAL A 118 -14.20 16.70 -4.10
C VAL A 118 -15.00 15.77 -5.01
N VAL A 119 -14.94 14.46 -4.77
CA VAL A 119 -15.66 13.43 -5.55
C VAL A 119 -17.18 13.51 -5.33
N LEU A 120 -17.61 14.00 -4.17
CA LEU A 120 -19.02 14.17 -3.82
C LEU A 120 -19.67 15.41 -4.46
N VAL A 121 -18.89 16.30 -5.09
CA VAL A 121 -19.41 17.48 -5.78
C VAL A 121 -19.86 17.06 -7.19
N PRO A 122 -21.16 17.09 -7.53
CA PRO A 122 -21.62 16.77 -8.87
C PRO A 122 -21.00 17.75 -9.86
N ALA A 123 -20.40 17.23 -10.93
CA ALA A 123 -19.77 18.00 -12.01
C ALA A 123 -18.50 18.79 -11.64
N VAL A 124 -17.53 18.14 -10.98
CA VAL A 124 -16.13 18.55 -11.19
C VAL A 124 -15.81 18.22 -12.66
N ALA A 125 -15.76 19.26 -13.50
CA ALA A 125 -15.34 19.12 -14.89
C ALA A 125 -13.97 18.44 -14.91
N ALA A 126 -13.71 17.57 -15.90
CA ALA A 126 -12.47 16.79 -16.00
C ALA A 126 -11.19 17.65 -15.81
N LYS A 127 -11.24 18.92 -16.22
CA LYS A 127 -10.18 19.93 -16.01
C LYS A 127 -9.93 20.28 -14.54
N GLN A 128 -10.98 20.43 -13.73
CA GLN A 128 -10.87 20.72 -12.30
C GLN A 128 -10.35 19.50 -11.53
N ALA A 129 -10.80 18.30 -11.90
CA ALA A 129 -10.30 17.04 -11.34
C ALA A 129 -8.80 16.84 -11.64
N SER A 130 -8.35 17.15 -12.86
CA SER A 130 -6.94 17.04 -13.23
C SER A 130 -6.05 18.11 -12.58
N ILE A 131 -6.54 19.34 -12.39
CA ILE A 131 -5.83 20.37 -11.60
C ILE A 131 -5.69 19.92 -10.14
N LEU A 132 -6.75 19.39 -9.56
CA LEU A 132 -6.71 18.86 -8.19
C LEU A 132 -5.75 17.68 -8.09
N PHE A 133 -5.78 16.74 -9.03
CA PHE A 133 -4.85 15.62 -9.09
C PHE A 133 -3.38 16.08 -9.19
N LEU A 134 -3.07 17.08 -10.03
CA LEU A 134 -1.73 17.65 -10.14
C LEU A 134 -1.29 18.37 -8.86
N ALA A 135 -2.19 19.14 -8.24
CA ALA A 135 -1.92 19.76 -6.94
C ALA A 135 -1.65 18.69 -5.86
N TRP A 136 -2.35 17.55 -5.96
CA TRP A 136 -2.22 16.40 -5.08
C TRP A 136 -0.87 15.70 -5.20
N ILE A 137 -0.46 15.33 -6.41
CA ILE A 137 0.86 14.76 -6.66
C ILE A 137 1.94 15.75 -6.21
N SER A 138 1.75 17.04 -6.46
CA SER A 138 2.71 18.09 -6.08
C SER A 138 2.82 18.22 -4.56
N ALA A 139 1.69 18.19 -3.83
CA ALA A 139 1.67 18.24 -2.38
C ALA A 139 2.30 16.98 -1.76
N PHE A 140 1.97 15.79 -2.29
CA PHE A 140 2.58 14.53 -1.85
C PHE A 140 4.10 14.52 -2.12
N ALA A 141 4.53 14.90 -3.32
CA ALA A 141 5.94 15.03 -3.66
C ALA A 141 6.65 16.05 -2.76
N MET A 142 6.01 17.20 -2.48
CA MET A 142 6.55 18.20 -1.56
C MET A 142 6.67 17.66 -0.15
N LEU A 143 5.69 16.90 0.36
CA LEU A 143 5.78 16.23 1.67
C LEU A 143 6.94 15.23 1.69
N LEU A 144 7.09 14.40 0.65
CA LEU A 144 8.22 13.48 0.55
C LEU A 144 9.56 14.23 0.55
N ILE A 145 9.65 15.35 -0.17
CA ILE A 145 10.84 16.20 -0.21
C ILE A 145 11.10 16.83 1.17
N LEU A 146 10.08 17.36 1.84
CA LEU A 146 10.21 17.94 3.18
C LEU A 146 10.58 16.89 4.24
N SER A 147 10.01 15.70 4.17
CA SER A 147 10.40 14.55 5.00
C SER A 147 11.84 14.13 4.72
N TRP A 148 12.28 14.17 3.46
CA TRP A 148 13.66 13.86 3.07
C TRP A 148 14.68 14.93 3.51
N LEU A 149 14.36 16.22 3.36
CA LEU A 149 15.19 17.34 3.80
C LEU A 149 15.22 17.47 5.32
N GLY A 150 14.10 17.20 5.99
CA GLY A 150 13.97 17.25 7.44
C GLY A 150 14.58 16.07 8.17
N ARG A 151 15.69 15.51 7.65
CA ARG A 151 16.50 14.45 8.23
C ARG A 151 16.84 14.77 9.69
N ASN A 152 16.01 14.28 10.61
CA ASN A 152 16.28 14.38 12.03
C ASN A 152 17.23 13.26 12.48
N HIS A 153 17.84 13.43 13.66
CA HIS A 153 18.70 12.43 14.30
C HIS A 153 18.02 11.06 14.49
N GLU A 154 16.69 10.98 14.47
CA GLU A 154 15.91 9.74 14.61
C GLU A 154 15.95 8.81 13.39
N ASP A 155 16.07 9.34 12.17
CA ASP A 155 16.22 8.49 10.99
C ASP A 155 17.63 7.88 10.95
N VAL A 156 18.62 8.61 11.46
CA VAL A 156 20.00 8.14 11.56
C VAL A 156 20.13 6.97 12.53
N SER A 157 19.42 6.98 13.66
CA SER A 157 19.44 5.87 14.64
C SER A 157 18.71 4.62 14.12
N VAL A 158 17.58 4.79 13.44
CA VAL A 158 16.85 3.67 12.78
C VAL A 158 17.68 3.07 11.65
N VAL A 159 18.24 3.90 10.76
CA VAL A 159 19.14 3.43 9.69
C VAL A 159 20.37 2.75 10.27
N ARG A 160 20.94 3.24 11.38
CA ARG A 160 22.08 2.62 12.05
C ARG A 160 21.72 1.27 12.68
N HIS A 161 20.52 1.13 13.26
CA HIS A 161 20.04 -0.14 13.80
C HIS A 161 19.75 -1.17 12.68
N LEU A 162 19.11 -0.74 11.60
CA LEU A 162 18.95 -1.55 10.38
C LEU A 162 20.31 -1.96 9.81
N MET A 163 21.28 -1.03 9.75
CA MET A 163 22.65 -1.33 9.30
C MET A 163 23.35 -2.36 10.19
N GLN A 164 23.07 -2.40 11.50
CA GLN A 164 23.61 -3.41 12.41
C GLN A 164 22.93 -4.77 12.24
N GLN A 165 21.61 -4.80 12.03
CA GLN A 165 20.87 -6.03 11.75
C GLN A 165 21.24 -6.62 10.38
N LEU A 166 21.32 -5.77 9.35
CA LEU A 166 21.67 -6.15 7.98
C LEU A 166 23.17 -6.39 7.77
N HIS A 167 24.07 -5.95 8.67
CA HIS A 167 25.47 -6.38 8.64
C HIS A 167 25.65 -7.88 8.88
N LYS A 168 24.66 -8.56 9.47
CA LYS A 168 24.65 -10.03 9.64
C LYS A 168 24.14 -10.78 8.41
N VAL A 169 23.64 -10.08 7.40
CA VAL A 169 23.03 -10.64 6.18
C VAL A 169 23.86 -10.20 4.98
N ASP A 170 24.07 -11.09 4.00
CA ASP A 170 24.78 -10.75 2.77
C ASP A 170 24.17 -9.51 2.10
N ARG A 171 25.01 -8.51 1.80
CA ARG A 171 24.56 -7.29 1.12
C ARG A 171 24.37 -7.56 -0.36
N TRP A 172 23.11 -7.68 -0.78
CA TRP A 172 22.77 -7.85 -2.19
C TRP A 172 23.31 -6.70 -3.04
N GLY A 173 23.79 -7.01 -4.25
CA GLY A 173 24.16 -6.00 -5.24
C GLY A 173 22.95 -5.15 -5.65
N LEU A 174 23.18 -3.89 -6.01
CA LEU A 174 22.09 -2.99 -6.43
C LEU A 174 21.22 -3.55 -7.58
N PRO A 175 21.80 -4.21 -8.62
CA PRO A 175 20.99 -4.84 -9.68
C PRO A 175 20.08 -5.95 -9.16
N LEU A 176 20.57 -6.77 -8.22
CA LEU A 176 19.79 -7.84 -7.61
C LEU A 176 18.63 -7.27 -6.79
N ILE A 177 18.88 -6.21 -6.00
CA ILE A 177 17.85 -5.55 -5.20
C ILE A 177 16.73 -5.04 -6.11
N ILE A 178 17.08 -4.31 -7.18
CA ILE A 178 16.10 -3.77 -8.12
C ILE A 178 15.34 -4.90 -8.82
N GLY A 179 16.04 -5.96 -9.24
CA GLY A 179 15.42 -7.13 -9.87
C GLY A 179 14.41 -7.83 -8.95
N VAL A 180 14.76 -8.04 -7.67
CA VAL A 180 13.86 -8.64 -6.69
C VAL A 180 12.65 -7.74 -6.41
N ILE A 181 12.84 -6.42 -6.30
CA ILE A 181 11.73 -5.47 -6.14
C ILE A 181 10.78 -5.58 -7.33
N ALA A 182 11.29 -5.56 -8.56
CA ALA A 182 10.46 -5.64 -9.77
C ALA A 182 9.69 -6.96 -9.85
N ILE A 183 10.36 -8.11 -9.68
CA ILE A 183 9.71 -9.43 -9.74
C ILE A 183 8.68 -9.59 -8.63
N SER A 184 9.00 -9.12 -7.42
CA SER A 184 8.08 -9.22 -6.29
C SER A 184 6.88 -8.28 -6.47
N ALA A 185 7.05 -7.07 -7.02
CA ALA A 185 5.94 -6.18 -7.36
C ALA A 185 4.99 -6.83 -8.38
N LEU A 186 5.53 -7.50 -9.40
CA LEU A 186 4.73 -8.27 -10.35
C LEU A 186 4.00 -9.43 -9.68
N GLY A 187 4.63 -10.11 -8.74
CA GLY A 187 4.01 -11.18 -7.94
C GLY A 187 2.87 -10.66 -7.05
N LEU A 188 3.05 -9.49 -6.43
CA LEU A 188 2.01 -8.82 -5.64
C LEU A 188 0.81 -8.43 -6.52
N GLY A 189 1.07 -7.75 -7.65
CA GLY A 189 0.05 -7.34 -8.61
C GLY A 189 -0.69 -8.54 -9.19
N GLY A 190 0.03 -9.47 -9.81
CA GLY A 190 -0.54 -10.64 -10.48
C GLY A 190 -1.23 -11.61 -9.52
N GLY A 191 -0.65 -11.86 -8.35
CA GLY A 191 -1.27 -12.70 -7.33
C GLY A 191 -2.58 -12.11 -6.82
N SER A 192 -2.61 -10.80 -6.55
CA SER A 192 -3.83 -10.13 -6.10
C SER A 192 -4.91 -10.11 -7.18
N ILE A 193 -4.56 -9.92 -8.45
CA ILE A 193 -5.52 -10.02 -9.58
C ILE A 193 -6.18 -11.41 -9.61
N LEU A 194 -5.40 -12.49 -9.42
CA LEU A 194 -5.96 -13.85 -9.38
C LEU A 194 -6.92 -14.05 -8.21
N VAL A 195 -6.58 -13.50 -7.03
CA VAL A 195 -7.46 -13.55 -5.84
C VAL A 195 -8.75 -12.77 -6.11
N VAL A 196 -8.65 -11.56 -6.67
CA VAL A 196 -9.81 -10.71 -6.98
C VAL A 196 -10.75 -11.40 -7.95
N GLN A 197 -10.24 -11.90 -9.09
CA GLN A 197 -11.05 -12.61 -10.08
C GLN A 197 -11.74 -13.85 -9.49
N ALA A 198 -11.04 -14.59 -8.62
CA ALA A 198 -11.63 -15.71 -7.93
C ALA A 198 -12.74 -15.28 -6.96
N ALA A 199 -12.53 -14.19 -6.22
CA ALA A 199 -13.47 -13.63 -5.26
C ALA A 199 -14.72 -13.06 -5.94
N GLU A 200 -14.56 -12.33 -7.05
CA GLU A 200 -15.65 -11.82 -7.88
C GLU A 200 -16.51 -12.96 -8.43
N GLY A 201 -15.88 -13.99 -9.02
CA GLY A 201 -16.60 -15.15 -9.54
C GLY A 201 -17.33 -15.97 -8.46
N MET A 202 -16.88 -15.91 -7.20
CA MET A 202 -17.62 -16.50 -6.06
C MET A 202 -18.79 -15.61 -5.61
N SER A 203 -18.65 -14.29 -5.71
CA SER A 203 -19.64 -13.31 -5.27
C SER A 203 -20.80 -13.10 -6.25
N GLU A 204 -20.56 -13.25 -7.57
CA GLU A 204 -21.62 -13.27 -8.59
C GLU A 204 -22.68 -14.34 -8.31
N LEU A 205 -22.29 -15.45 -7.67
CA LEU A 205 -23.20 -16.52 -7.26
C LEU A 205 -24.11 -16.14 -6.08
N LEU A 206 -23.77 -15.07 -5.35
CA LEU A 206 -24.50 -14.59 -4.16
C LEU A 206 -25.41 -13.39 -4.46
N GLY A 207 -25.38 -12.83 -5.68
CA GLY A 207 -26.26 -11.72 -6.10
C GLY A 207 -26.01 -10.38 -5.38
N ILE A 208 -24.79 -10.16 -4.88
CA ILE A 208 -24.41 -8.93 -4.17
C ILE A 208 -24.11 -7.82 -5.20
N SER A 209 -24.47 -6.56 -4.89
CA SER A 209 -24.17 -5.44 -5.78
C SER A 209 -22.66 -5.21 -5.93
N THR A 210 -22.23 -4.79 -7.13
CA THR A 210 -20.81 -4.57 -7.46
C THR A 210 -20.16 -3.51 -6.56
N THR A 211 -20.93 -2.53 -6.09
CA THR A 211 -20.45 -1.52 -5.11
C THR A 211 -20.19 -2.12 -3.73
N ILE A 212 -21.08 -2.96 -3.21
CA ILE A 212 -20.88 -3.61 -1.90
C ILE A 212 -19.74 -4.61 -1.99
N LEU A 213 -19.67 -5.35 -3.10
CA LEU A 213 -18.57 -6.24 -3.44
C LEU A 213 -17.23 -5.48 -3.44
N GLY A 214 -17.19 -4.33 -4.13
CA GLY A 214 -16.06 -3.39 -4.16
C GLY A 214 -15.62 -2.92 -2.76
N LEU A 215 -16.57 -2.39 -1.98
CA LEU A 215 -16.32 -1.84 -0.64
C LEU A 215 -15.84 -2.86 0.38
N THR A 216 -16.13 -4.15 0.17
CA THR A 216 -15.91 -5.19 1.19
C THR A 216 -14.92 -6.24 0.71
N LEU A 217 -15.39 -7.22 -0.06
CA LEU A 217 -14.61 -8.39 -0.45
C LEU A 217 -13.45 -8.00 -1.35
N THR A 218 -13.69 -7.15 -2.34
CA THR A 218 -12.65 -6.72 -3.28
C THR A 218 -11.62 -5.83 -2.61
N ALA A 219 -12.03 -4.84 -1.82
CA ALA A 219 -11.11 -4.06 -1.01
C ALA A 219 -10.24 -4.93 -0.09
N LEU A 220 -10.83 -5.97 0.53
CA LEU A 220 -10.08 -6.88 1.38
C LEU A 220 -9.10 -7.76 0.61
N THR A 221 -9.46 -8.19 -0.62
CA THR A 221 -8.58 -9.02 -1.45
C THR A 221 -7.49 -8.22 -2.15
N THR A 222 -7.76 -6.99 -2.59
CA THR A 222 -6.74 -6.12 -3.17
C THR A 222 -5.73 -5.67 -2.13
N SER A 223 -6.14 -5.50 -0.86
CA SER A 223 -5.24 -5.14 0.25
C SER A 223 -4.52 -6.33 0.90
N LEU A 224 -4.50 -7.50 0.24
CA LEU A 224 -3.68 -8.65 0.67
C LEU A 224 -2.16 -8.37 0.68
N PRO A 225 -1.58 -7.63 -0.30
CA PRO A 225 -0.20 -7.19 -0.23
C PRO A 225 0.10 -6.41 1.05
N GLU A 226 -0.75 -5.45 1.42
CA GLU A 226 -0.64 -4.65 2.65
C GLU A 226 -0.75 -5.53 3.90
N LEU A 227 -1.71 -6.45 3.93
CA LEU A 227 -1.84 -7.45 5.00
C LEU A 227 -0.58 -8.29 5.17
N ALA A 228 -0.02 -8.78 4.06
CA ALA A 228 1.20 -9.59 4.07
C ALA A 228 2.40 -8.76 4.53
N ILE A 229 2.54 -7.53 4.03
CA ILE A 229 3.57 -6.57 4.45
C ILE A 229 3.43 -6.26 5.95
N MET A 230 2.21 -6.06 6.45
CA MET A 230 1.93 -5.81 7.86
C MET A 230 2.35 -6.99 8.72
N PHE A 231 1.98 -8.20 8.32
CA PHE A 231 2.34 -9.42 9.01
C PHE A 231 3.87 -9.60 9.12
N PHE A 232 4.60 -9.41 8.01
CA PHE A 232 6.06 -9.55 8.00
C PHE A 232 6.78 -8.39 8.72
N SER A 233 6.28 -7.16 8.60
CA SER A 233 6.86 -5.97 9.24
C SER A 233 6.70 -6.00 10.76
N ASN A 234 5.53 -6.39 11.27
CA ASN A 234 5.29 -6.51 12.70
C ASN A 234 6.19 -7.58 13.33
N ARG A 235 6.38 -8.72 12.64
CA ARG A 235 7.29 -9.78 13.09
C ARG A 235 8.75 -9.33 13.11
N ALA A 236 9.13 -8.45 12.20
CA ALA A 236 10.46 -7.85 12.14
C ALA A 236 10.66 -6.65 13.11
N LYS A 237 9.61 -6.18 13.79
CA LYS A 237 9.57 -4.95 14.61
C LYS A 237 9.89 -3.68 13.82
N GLU A 238 9.40 -3.61 12.58
CA GLU A 238 9.67 -2.54 11.62
C GLU A 238 8.47 -1.58 11.51
N ASP A 239 8.05 -1.03 12.66
CA ASP A 239 6.81 -0.27 12.80
C ASP A 239 6.75 0.96 11.87
N LYS A 240 7.89 1.62 11.64
CA LYS A 240 7.97 2.80 10.77
C LYS A 240 7.72 2.47 9.29
N THR A 241 8.20 1.31 8.84
CA THR A 241 8.00 0.84 7.46
C THR A 241 6.53 0.44 7.25
N LEU A 242 5.92 -0.19 8.25
CA LEU A 242 4.49 -0.52 8.24
C LEU A 242 3.61 0.73 8.17
N VAL A 243 3.82 1.70 9.07
CA VAL A 243 3.07 2.96 9.06
C VAL A 243 3.27 3.69 7.73
N GLY A 244 4.51 3.73 7.24
CA GLY A 244 4.82 4.33 5.96
C GLY A 244 4.06 3.68 4.80
N ALA A 245 4.03 2.34 4.75
CA ALA A 245 3.32 1.60 3.71
C ALA A 245 1.80 1.83 3.76
N LEU A 246 1.16 1.71 4.93
CA LEU A 246 -0.29 1.89 5.07
C LEU A 246 -0.71 3.32 4.72
N VAL A 247 0.00 4.32 5.26
CA VAL A 247 -0.28 5.73 5.00
C VAL A 247 -0.05 6.05 3.53
N GLY A 248 1.07 5.59 2.96
CA GLY A 248 1.41 5.80 1.55
C GLY A 248 0.37 5.17 0.60
N SER A 249 -0.02 3.91 0.84
CA SER A 249 -1.05 3.24 0.03
C SER A 249 -2.38 3.99 0.09
N SER A 250 -2.77 4.51 1.25
CA SER A 250 -3.98 5.34 1.40
C SER A 250 -3.90 6.72 0.73
N VAL A 251 -2.71 7.24 0.42
CA VAL A 251 -2.56 8.47 -0.39
C VAL A 251 -2.64 8.18 -1.88
N LEU A 252 -2.10 7.03 -2.28
CA LEU A 252 -2.06 6.65 -3.69
C LEU A 252 -3.43 6.21 -4.21
N ASN A 253 -4.24 5.58 -3.33
CA ASN A 253 -5.64 5.26 -3.58
C ASN A 253 -6.52 6.52 -3.53
#